data_AF-A0A3B4H9J7-F1
#
_entry.id   AF-A0A3B4H9J7-F1
#
_cell.length_a   1.000
_cell.length_b   1.000
_cell.length_c   1.000
_cell.angle_alpha   90.00
_cell.angle_beta   90.00
_cell.angle_gamma   90.00
#
_symmetry.space_group_name_H-M   'P 1'
#
loop_
_entity.id
_entity.type
_entity.pdbx_description
1 polymer ?
#
loop_
_entity_poly.entity_id
_entity_poly.type
_entity_poly.pdbx_seq_one_letter_code
_entity_poly.pdbx_strand_id
1 'polypeptide(L)'
;LNKAVKPSVRMNELLQEKQPMTGGDQAPTTAEKNGLVKLKIPDEEEEVKFTGLNKEELMRVAGTPGWVRTRWALLVVFWLGWLGMLVGAVLIILQAPRCKDLPNTNWWNDGPLYQIGNIQAFTDTHNLKGLEQKVNSLAQLKVKGLVVGPIHVAPPDEAVNLSFEEISPEAGNLDQFKGFVQAAHKKGVFVVLDLTPNYLGSSGPWFSNSSVTIVAERLKVSADVTHMLLTAVQLNVPEISVRGSKLARSIQHLYSSQSQMNLAWNLGGRLEGHMASLVGPALVKLHQLLLLTLPGTPIFSYGDEIGLMDEVRTSEERAERLTCRRFFSTVSELRGKERSLLFGDFILLFNSSSSLAYLRVWDQNERYLATFNWAAEESAVLQLSHTVLPPTAVVVLSTNSSTMPADSSVDLTNLRLGPGEAALLKFPYTG
;
A
#
# COMPACT_ATOMS: atom_id res chain seq x y z
N LEU A 1 15.52 29.48 17.87
CA LEU A 1 15.42 29.05 19.28
C LEU A 1 15.42 27.53 19.32
N ASN A 2 16.51 26.97 19.84
CA ASN A 2 16.78 25.54 19.98
C ASN A 2 15.97 24.94 21.14
N LYS A 3 15.41 23.73 20.94
CA LYS A 3 15.69 22.55 21.78
C LYS A 3 14.84 21.35 21.34
N ALA A 4 15.49 20.41 20.66
CA ALA A 4 15.07 19.01 20.61
C ALA A 4 15.61 18.29 21.86
N VAL A 5 14.75 17.57 22.55
CA VAL A 5 15.06 16.74 23.73
C VAL A 5 15.25 15.29 23.25
N LYS A 6 16.46 14.74 23.43
CA LYS A 6 16.74 13.30 23.37
C LYS A 6 16.84 12.78 24.81
N PRO A 7 16.23 11.63 25.16
CA PRO A 7 16.58 10.90 26.36
C PRO A 7 17.64 9.83 26.06
N SER A 8 18.71 9.86 26.85
CA SER A 8 19.75 8.84 26.95
C SER A 8 19.32 7.73 27.90
N VAL A 9 19.35 6.47 27.47
CA VAL A 9 19.38 5.31 28.36
C VAL A 9 20.55 4.42 27.97
N ARG A 10 21.42 4.23 28.96
CA ARG A 10 22.65 3.44 29.01
C ARG A 10 22.27 1.97 29.19
N MET A 11 22.86 1.06 28.40
CA MET A 11 22.87 -0.35 28.77
C MET A 11 24.22 -0.99 28.45
N ASN A 12 24.49 -2.03 29.23
CA ASN A 12 25.78 -2.43 29.75
C ASN A 12 26.63 -3.23 28.77
N GLU A 13 27.92 -2.90 28.83
CA GLU A 13 29.10 -3.76 28.84
C GLU A 13 28.98 -5.22 28.34
N LEU A 14 29.79 -5.43 27.30
CA LEU A 14 30.20 -6.68 26.67
C LEU A 14 30.77 -7.69 27.67
N LEU A 15 30.23 -8.90 27.61
CA LEU A 15 30.88 -10.11 28.09
C LEU A 15 32.02 -10.47 27.14
N GLN A 16 33.26 -10.47 27.64
CA GLN A 16 34.39 -11.09 26.96
C GLN A 16 34.93 -12.19 27.87
N GLU A 17 34.89 -13.43 27.36
CA GLU A 17 35.39 -14.65 27.98
C GLU A 17 36.85 -14.51 28.42
N LYS A 18 37.14 -15.01 29.63
CA LYS A 18 38.47 -15.33 30.11
C LYS A 18 38.82 -16.76 29.74
N GLN A 19 40.02 -16.98 29.21
CA GLN A 19 40.83 -18.14 29.54
C GLN A 19 42.14 -17.70 30.22
N PRO A 20 42.74 -18.55 31.07
CA PRO A 20 43.50 -18.11 32.24
C PRO A 20 45.01 -18.22 32.02
N MET A 21 45.77 -17.45 32.78
CA MET A 21 47.15 -17.81 33.13
C MET A 21 47.44 -17.37 34.57
N THR A 22 47.81 -18.39 35.34
CA THR A 22 48.39 -18.48 36.68
C THR A 22 49.56 -17.49 36.89
N GLY A 23 49.57 -16.72 37.98
CA GLY A 23 50.16 -17.05 39.30
C GLY A 23 51.16 -15.91 39.60
N GLY A 24 51.18 -15.18 40.72
CA GLY A 24 50.87 -15.50 42.10
C GLY A 24 52.21 -15.64 42.83
N ASP A 25 52.63 -14.65 43.63
CA ASP A 25 53.47 -14.89 44.80
C ASP A 25 53.54 -13.70 45.76
N GLN A 26 53.19 -13.94 47.02
CA GLN A 26 54.16 -13.91 48.12
C GLN A 26 53.59 -14.60 49.39
N ALA A 27 54.51 -15.26 50.09
CA ALA A 27 54.36 -16.24 51.16
C ALA A 27 53.77 -15.72 52.50
N PRO A 28 53.66 -16.60 53.53
CA PRO A 28 54.76 -16.59 54.49
C PRO A 28 55.32 -17.96 54.89
N THR A 29 56.65 -17.93 55.07
CA THR A 29 57.57 -18.71 55.92
C THR A 29 57.03 -19.79 56.88
N THR A 30 57.67 -20.97 56.89
CA THR A 30 58.32 -21.57 58.08
C THR A 30 59.18 -22.80 57.74
N ALA A 31 60.45 -22.73 58.14
CA ALA A 31 61.33 -23.71 58.82
C ALA A 31 61.47 -25.20 58.42
N GLU A 32 62.76 -25.61 58.47
CA GLU A 32 63.37 -26.91 58.86
C GLU A 32 63.89 -27.92 57.81
N LYS A 33 65.23 -28.01 57.83
CA LYS A 33 66.13 -29.19 57.94
C LYS A 33 66.45 -30.09 56.73
N ASN A 34 67.77 -30.06 56.48
CA ASN A 34 68.71 -31.15 56.18
C ASN A 34 68.94 -31.55 54.72
N GLY A 35 70.25 -31.65 54.41
CA GLY A 35 70.76 -31.63 53.05
C GLY A 35 70.69 -32.95 52.30
N LEU A 36 70.81 -32.85 50.98
CA LEU A 36 71.47 -33.84 50.15
C LEU A 36 71.92 -33.16 48.85
N VAL A 37 73.23 -33.10 48.62
CA VAL A 37 73.80 -32.63 47.36
C VAL A 37 73.60 -33.72 46.30
N LYS A 38 72.91 -33.39 45.21
CA LYS A 38 73.11 -34.05 43.91
C LYS A 38 73.14 -33.00 42.80
N LEU A 39 74.36 -32.72 42.35
CA LEU A 39 74.65 -32.12 41.06
C LEU A 39 74.22 -33.08 39.95
N LYS A 40 73.40 -32.60 39.01
CA LYS A 40 73.42 -33.03 37.61
C LYS A 40 72.94 -31.89 36.71
N ILE A 41 73.85 -31.42 35.87
CA ILE A 41 73.71 -30.48 34.74
C ILE A 41 73.30 -31.31 33.50
N PRO A 42 72.77 -30.78 32.38
CA PRO A 42 71.90 -29.62 32.09
C PRO A 42 70.58 -30.06 31.41
N ASP A 43 69.57 -29.19 31.32
CA ASP A 43 68.62 -29.19 30.18
C ASP A 43 68.18 -27.73 29.96
N GLU A 44 68.79 -27.11 28.95
CA GLU A 44 68.40 -25.81 28.42
C GLU A 44 67.13 -25.98 27.57
N GLU A 45 65.96 -25.86 28.16
CA GLU A 45 64.74 -25.45 27.44
C GLU A 45 63.96 -24.49 28.33
N GLU A 46 64.42 -23.23 28.40
CA GLU A 46 63.59 -22.14 28.90
C GLU A 46 62.44 -21.91 27.92
N GLU A 47 61.22 -22.28 28.33
CA GLU A 47 59.99 -21.79 27.73
C GLU A 47 59.98 -20.25 27.82
N VAL A 48 60.29 -19.57 26.71
CA VAL A 48 60.27 -18.10 26.63
C VAL A 48 58.83 -17.60 26.67
N LYS A 49 58.33 -17.33 27.87
CA LYS A 49 57.05 -16.64 28.09
C LYS A 49 57.24 -15.16 27.70
N PHE A 50 56.73 -14.76 26.54
CA PHE A 50 56.87 -13.41 25.99
C PHE A 50 56.19 -12.37 26.90
N THR A 51 56.95 -11.77 27.81
CA THR A 51 56.52 -10.59 28.57
C THR A 51 56.60 -9.36 27.65
N GLY A 52 55.54 -8.54 27.61
CA GLY A 52 55.52 -7.33 26.79
C GLY A 52 56.69 -6.39 27.14
N LEU A 53 57.38 -5.85 26.13
CA LEU A 53 58.54 -4.97 26.32
C LEU A 53 58.19 -3.69 27.10
N ASN A 54 59.11 -3.25 27.96
CA ASN A 54 59.03 -1.96 28.64
C ASN A 54 59.20 -0.80 27.63
N LYS A 55 58.68 0.40 27.93
CA LYS A 55 58.65 1.57 27.01
C LYS A 55 60.02 1.89 26.42
N GLU A 56 61.08 1.81 27.22
CA GLU A 56 62.45 2.15 26.82
C GLU A 56 63.07 1.09 25.89
N GLU A 57 62.77 -0.19 26.15
CA GLU A 57 63.20 -1.32 25.32
C GLU A 57 62.44 -1.33 23.99
N LEU A 58 61.14 -1.03 24.02
CA LEU A 58 60.30 -0.90 22.84
C LEU A 58 60.79 0.26 21.95
N MET A 59 61.13 1.41 22.53
CA MET A 59 61.62 2.57 21.77
C MET A 59 63.01 2.31 21.15
N ARG A 60 63.87 1.49 21.79
CA ARG A 60 65.15 1.06 21.19
C ARG A 60 64.94 0.21 19.94
N VAL A 61 63.99 -0.71 19.94
CA VAL A 61 63.71 -1.58 18.79
C VAL A 61 62.88 -0.85 17.72
N ALA A 62 61.88 -0.08 18.13
CA ALA A 62 60.98 0.67 17.23
C ALA A 62 61.64 1.89 16.56
N GLY A 63 62.70 2.44 17.15
CA GLY A 63 63.48 3.55 16.59
C GLY A 63 64.46 3.15 15.49
N THR A 64 64.62 1.85 15.21
CA THR A 64 65.51 1.39 14.14
C THR A 64 65.02 1.89 12.77
N PRO A 65 65.93 2.31 11.86
CA PRO A 65 65.56 2.89 10.57
C PRO A 65 64.73 1.94 9.70
N GLY A 66 64.86 0.62 9.89
CA GLY A 66 64.00 -0.38 9.25
C GLY A 66 62.54 -0.28 9.71
N TRP A 67 62.29 -0.30 11.03
CA TRP A 67 60.93 -0.22 11.57
C TRP A 67 60.24 1.12 11.31
N VAL A 68 61.00 2.23 11.36
CA VAL A 68 60.46 3.56 11.03
C VAL A 68 59.99 3.61 9.58
N ARG A 69 60.78 3.07 8.64
CA ARG A 69 60.39 2.99 7.22
C ARG A 69 59.17 2.10 7.02
N THR A 70 59.12 0.93 7.66
CA THR A 70 57.96 0.02 7.58
C THR A 70 56.69 0.67 8.12
N ARG A 71 56.76 1.39 9.25
CA ARG A 71 55.60 2.08 9.82
C ARG A 71 55.07 3.18 8.89
N TRP A 72 55.96 3.98 8.31
CA TRP A 72 55.57 5.01 7.33
C TRP A 72 54.98 4.37 6.06
N ALA A 73 55.56 3.27 5.56
CA ALA A 73 55.01 2.53 4.43
C ALA A 73 53.60 2.00 4.72
N LEU A 74 53.38 1.37 5.89
CA LEU A 74 52.06 0.89 6.32
C LEU A 74 51.05 2.03 6.48
N LEU A 75 51.47 3.17 7.02
CA LEU A 75 50.60 4.34 7.17
C LEU A 75 50.20 4.93 5.81
N VAL A 76 51.13 4.99 4.86
CA VAL A 76 50.83 5.41 3.48
C VAL A 76 49.87 4.43 2.80
N VAL A 77 50.12 3.13 2.91
CA VAL A 77 49.21 2.09 2.36
C VAL A 77 47.82 2.18 2.99
N PHE A 78 47.73 2.43 4.31
CA PHE A 78 46.46 2.63 5.00
C PHE A 78 45.69 3.83 4.42
N TRP A 79 46.33 4.99 4.27
CA TRP A 79 45.67 6.17 3.72
C TRP A 79 45.30 6.03 2.25
N LEU A 80 46.13 5.34 1.45
CA LEU A 80 45.80 4.99 0.07
C LEU A 80 44.60 4.04 -0.01
N GLY A 81 44.55 3.02 0.85
CA GLY A 81 43.41 2.11 0.95
C GLY A 81 42.14 2.82 1.41
N TRP A 82 42.24 3.70 2.40
CA TRP A 82 41.13 4.51 2.88
C TRP A 82 40.60 5.45 1.80
N LEU A 83 41.49 6.15 1.10
CA LEU A 83 41.12 7.02 -0.02
C LEU A 83 40.51 6.21 -1.16
N GLY A 84 41.06 5.02 -1.45
CA GLY A 84 40.52 4.08 -2.43
C GLY A 84 39.10 3.61 -2.08
N MET A 85 38.83 3.28 -0.81
CA MET A 85 37.47 2.95 -0.36
C MET A 85 36.53 4.15 -0.49
N LEU A 86 36.98 5.36 -0.16
CA LEU A 86 36.17 6.57 -0.29
C LEU A 86 35.82 6.87 -1.76
N VAL A 87 36.80 6.78 -2.66
CA VAL A 87 36.57 6.94 -4.10
C VAL A 87 35.65 5.83 -4.62
N GLY A 88 35.86 4.58 -4.20
CA GLY A 88 34.99 3.46 -4.55
C GLY A 88 33.53 3.69 -4.11
N ALA A 89 33.32 4.16 -2.89
CA ALA A 89 31.97 4.48 -2.38
C ALA A 89 31.29 5.59 -3.20
N VAL A 90 32.02 6.66 -3.54
CA VAL A 90 31.51 7.74 -4.40
C VAL A 90 31.18 7.22 -5.80
N LEU A 91 32.04 6.39 -6.38
CA LEU A 91 31.80 5.80 -7.71
C LEU A 91 30.56 4.91 -7.73
N ILE A 92 30.33 4.10 -6.68
CA ILE A 92 29.11 3.28 -6.56
C ILE A 92 27.86 4.18 -6.53
N ILE A 93 27.87 5.27 -5.76
CA ILE A 93 26.73 6.20 -5.69
C ILE A 93 26.47 6.88 -7.04
N LEU A 94 27.54 7.25 -7.77
CA LEU A 94 27.41 7.90 -9.08
C LEU A 94 26.95 6.95 -10.18
N GLN A 95 27.31 5.66 -10.10
CA GLN A 95 26.91 4.63 -11.07
C GLN A 95 25.54 4.02 -10.77
N ALA A 96 25.07 4.09 -9.52
CA ALA A 96 23.76 3.58 -9.14
C ALA A 96 22.65 4.35 -9.89
N PRO A 97 21.75 3.65 -10.61
CA PRO A 97 20.62 4.29 -11.28
C PRO A 97 19.73 4.96 -10.23
N ARG A 98 19.24 6.16 -10.55
CA ARG A 98 18.30 6.86 -9.67
C ARG A 98 16.95 6.16 -9.70
N CYS A 99 16.33 6.02 -8.53
CA CYS A 99 14.94 5.58 -8.45
C CYS A 99 14.03 6.62 -9.10
N LYS A 100 12.90 6.16 -9.63
CA LYS A 100 11.83 7.03 -10.14
C LYS A 100 11.26 7.84 -8.98
N ASP A 101 11.25 9.16 -9.12
CA ASP A 101 10.67 10.04 -8.11
C ASP A 101 9.18 9.71 -7.91
N LEU A 102 8.72 9.78 -6.66
CA LEU A 102 7.30 9.60 -6.37
C LEU A 102 6.53 10.80 -6.96
N PRO A 103 5.44 10.54 -7.71
CA PRO A 103 4.63 11.62 -8.25
C PRO A 103 3.97 12.37 -7.09
N ASN A 104 3.66 13.66 -7.29
CA ASN A 104 2.89 14.40 -6.31
C ASN A 104 1.46 13.85 -6.28
N THR A 105 1.05 13.24 -5.17
CA THR A 105 -0.23 12.56 -5.04
C THR A 105 -1.18 13.33 -4.13
N ASN A 106 -2.46 13.25 -4.47
CA ASN A 106 -3.53 13.70 -3.60
C ASN A 106 -4.02 12.51 -2.76
N TRP A 107 -4.70 12.79 -1.65
CA TRP A 107 -5.18 11.77 -0.72
C TRP A 107 -6.11 10.73 -1.38
N TRP A 108 -6.86 11.12 -2.42
CA TRP A 108 -7.75 10.21 -3.17
C TRP A 108 -7.02 9.20 -4.07
N ASN A 109 -5.71 9.38 -4.30
CA ASN A 109 -4.91 8.45 -5.09
C ASN A 109 -4.35 7.29 -4.27
N ASP A 110 -4.39 7.40 -2.94
CA ASP A 110 -3.74 6.46 -2.02
C ASP A 110 -4.60 5.22 -1.69
N GLY A 111 -5.80 5.10 -2.28
CA GLY A 111 -6.68 3.95 -2.05
C GLY A 111 -8.13 4.16 -2.50
N PRO A 112 -9.01 3.19 -2.23
CA PRO A 112 -10.40 3.23 -2.69
C PRO A 112 -11.25 4.25 -1.94
N LEU A 113 -12.24 4.81 -2.64
CA LEU A 113 -13.33 5.60 -2.07
C LEU A 113 -14.57 4.73 -1.90
N TYR A 114 -15.33 4.99 -0.84
CA TYR A 114 -16.52 4.22 -0.47
C TYR A 114 -17.75 5.13 -0.42
N GLN A 115 -18.70 4.90 -1.31
CA GLN A 115 -19.89 5.72 -1.49
C GLN A 115 -21.07 5.20 -0.70
N ILE A 116 -21.65 6.05 0.13
CA ILE A 116 -22.81 5.77 0.97
C ILE A 116 -23.96 6.63 0.45
N GLY A 117 -24.73 6.11 -0.51
CA GLY A 117 -25.80 6.87 -1.16
C GLY A 117 -26.94 7.27 -0.23
N ASN A 118 -27.44 6.35 0.60
CA ASN A 118 -28.52 6.61 1.54
C ASN A 118 -28.09 6.20 2.97
N ILE A 119 -27.99 7.20 3.86
CA ILE A 119 -27.60 7.01 5.26
C ILE A 119 -28.65 6.23 6.05
N GLN A 120 -29.93 6.40 5.70
CA GLN A 120 -31.03 5.70 6.34
C GLN A 120 -30.94 4.19 6.08
N ALA A 121 -30.66 3.79 4.83
CA ALA A 121 -30.47 2.38 4.49
C ALA A 121 -29.16 1.79 5.05
N PHE A 122 -28.13 2.63 5.22
CA PHE A 122 -26.83 2.18 5.70
C PHE A 122 -26.78 1.96 7.21
N THR A 123 -27.58 2.68 8.00
CA THR A 123 -27.43 2.73 9.47
C THR A 123 -28.71 2.32 10.20
N ASP A 124 -28.57 1.55 11.28
CA ASP A 124 -29.74 1.08 12.05
C ASP A 124 -30.46 2.24 12.78
N THR A 125 -29.73 3.31 13.08
CA THR A 125 -30.26 4.54 13.69
C THR A 125 -30.71 5.58 12.66
N HIS A 126 -30.59 5.26 11.38
CA HIS A 126 -31.00 6.06 10.23
C HIS A 126 -30.43 7.50 10.19
N ASN A 127 -29.33 7.77 10.89
CA ASN A 127 -28.78 9.12 11.07
C ASN A 127 -27.24 9.16 11.08
N LEU A 128 -26.69 10.38 11.11
CA LEU A 128 -25.24 10.62 11.13
C LEU A 128 -24.52 10.01 12.34
N LYS A 129 -25.22 9.84 13.47
CA LYS A 129 -24.65 9.19 14.66
C LYS A 129 -24.43 7.69 14.43
N GLY A 130 -25.33 7.02 13.71
CA GLY A 130 -25.13 5.65 13.25
C GLY A 130 -23.94 5.52 12.31
N LEU A 131 -23.76 6.51 11.43
CA LEU A 131 -22.62 6.55 10.51
C LEU A 131 -21.30 6.66 11.28
N GLU A 132 -21.24 7.52 12.30
CA GLU A 132 -20.10 7.65 13.22
C GLU A 132 -19.73 6.30 13.86
N GLN A 133 -20.72 5.52 14.32
CA GLN A 133 -20.48 4.21 14.93
C GLN A 133 -19.86 3.21 13.93
N LYS A 134 -20.22 3.31 12.64
CA LYS A 134 -19.73 2.41 11.58
C LYS A 134 -18.35 2.80 11.03
N VAL A 135 -17.81 3.99 11.34
CA VAL A 135 -16.47 4.44 10.89
C VAL A 135 -15.39 3.40 11.17
N ASN A 136 -15.42 2.76 12.35
CA ASN A 136 -14.45 1.72 12.69
C ASN A 136 -14.52 0.51 11.76
N SER A 137 -15.73 0.07 11.38
CA SER A 137 -15.93 -1.04 10.44
C SER A 137 -15.50 -0.66 9.02
N LEU A 138 -15.71 0.59 8.61
CA LEU A 138 -15.29 1.10 7.30
C LEU A 138 -13.76 1.20 7.22
N ALA A 139 -13.11 1.68 8.27
CA ALA A 139 -11.64 1.74 8.34
C ALA A 139 -10.98 0.34 8.22
N GLN A 140 -11.65 -0.72 8.69
CA GLN A 140 -11.18 -2.09 8.50
C GLN A 140 -11.14 -2.53 7.03
N LEU A 141 -11.99 -1.96 6.17
CA LEU A 141 -11.98 -2.21 4.72
C LEU A 141 -10.79 -1.54 3.99
N LYS A 142 -9.94 -0.82 4.72
CA LYS A 142 -8.76 -0.11 4.20
C LYS A 142 -9.09 0.96 3.14
N VAL A 143 -10.31 1.49 3.18
CA VAL A 143 -10.73 2.61 2.33
C VAL A 143 -10.06 3.91 2.79
N LYS A 144 -9.77 4.80 1.84
CA LYS A 144 -9.13 6.09 2.11
C LYS A 144 -10.10 7.24 2.24
N GLY A 145 -11.24 7.16 1.57
CA GLY A 145 -12.27 8.18 1.64
C GLY A 145 -13.68 7.62 1.66
N LEU A 146 -14.59 8.36 2.27
CA LEU A 146 -16.03 8.12 2.27
C LEU A 146 -16.71 9.21 1.46
N VAL A 147 -17.49 8.83 0.46
CA VAL A 147 -18.40 9.73 -0.24
C VAL A 147 -19.77 9.58 0.41
N VAL A 148 -20.13 10.54 1.24
CA VAL A 148 -21.42 10.54 1.94
C VAL A 148 -22.45 11.17 1.02
N GLY A 149 -23.56 10.46 0.81
CA GLY A 149 -24.67 10.91 0.00
C GLY A 149 -25.24 12.26 0.46
N PRO A 150 -26.14 12.84 -0.34
CA PRO A 150 -26.66 14.17 -0.08
C PRO A 150 -27.46 14.18 1.22
N ILE A 151 -26.99 14.98 2.18
CA ILE A 151 -27.65 15.22 3.48
C ILE A 151 -28.22 16.63 3.58
N HIS A 152 -28.06 17.43 2.54
CA HIS A 152 -28.48 18.83 2.54
C HIS A 152 -29.99 18.96 2.32
N VAL A 153 -30.56 20.12 2.65
CA VAL A 153 -32.00 20.36 2.46
C VAL A 153 -32.29 20.58 0.98
N ALA A 154 -32.89 19.58 0.33
CA ALA A 154 -33.35 19.67 -1.07
C ALA A 154 -34.79 19.19 -1.22
N PRO A 155 -35.77 20.13 -1.25
CA PRO A 155 -37.15 19.78 -1.57
C PRO A 155 -37.25 19.28 -3.03
N PRO A 156 -38.07 18.25 -3.30
CA PRO A 156 -38.10 17.59 -4.60
C PRO A 156 -38.58 18.56 -5.69
N ASP A 157 -37.78 18.68 -6.75
CA ASP A 157 -38.09 19.50 -7.93
C ASP A 157 -38.28 21.02 -7.66
N GLU A 158 -37.87 21.52 -6.48
CA GLU A 158 -37.91 22.93 -6.10
C GLU A 158 -36.52 23.56 -5.86
N ALA A 159 -35.95 24.19 -6.90
CA ALA A 159 -34.62 24.81 -6.81
C ALA A 159 -34.54 26.05 -5.90
N VAL A 160 -35.67 26.72 -5.62
CA VAL A 160 -35.69 27.98 -4.85
C VAL A 160 -35.40 27.73 -3.37
N ASN A 161 -35.94 26.63 -2.84
CA ASN A 161 -35.87 26.24 -1.42
C ASN A 161 -34.68 25.30 -1.14
N LEU A 162 -33.78 25.12 -2.11
CA LEU A 162 -32.55 24.34 -1.97
C LEU A 162 -31.54 25.06 -1.08
N SER A 163 -31.05 24.37 -0.05
CA SER A 163 -29.97 24.85 0.83
C SER A 163 -28.91 23.78 1.01
N PHE A 164 -27.69 24.06 0.53
CA PHE A 164 -26.54 23.16 0.70
C PHE A 164 -25.83 23.34 2.05
N GLU A 165 -26.05 24.46 2.73
CA GLU A 165 -25.40 24.78 4.01
C GLU A 165 -26.10 24.14 5.21
N GLU A 166 -27.39 23.83 5.04
CA GLU A 166 -28.21 23.20 6.06
C GLU A 166 -28.28 21.69 5.87
N ILE A 167 -28.21 20.97 6.99
CA ILE A 167 -28.39 19.51 7.03
C ILE A 167 -29.88 19.22 7.21
N SER A 168 -30.41 18.30 6.41
CA SER A 168 -31.78 17.80 6.54
C SER A 168 -32.04 17.26 7.95
N PRO A 169 -33.15 17.65 8.60
CA PRO A 169 -33.52 17.16 9.93
C PRO A 169 -33.61 15.63 10.03
N GLU A 170 -33.89 14.96 8.91
CA GLU A 170 -33.94 13.49 8.84
C GLU A 170 -32.56 12.85 8.97
N ALA A 171 -31.52 13.51 8.44
CA ALA A 171 -30.15 13.01 8.48
C ALA A 171 -29.47 13.31 9.83
N GLY A 172 -29.77 14.48 10.42
CA GLY A 172 -29.24 14.89 11.71
C GLY A 172 -29.00 16.40 11.80
N ASN A 173 -27.89 16.79 12.45
CA ASN A 173 -27.50 18.18 12.60
C ASN A 173 -26.00 18.40 12.35
N LEU A 174 -25.60 19.68 12.25
CA LEU A 174 -24.22 20.07 11.94
C LEU A 174 -23.19 19.57 12.97
N ASP A 175 -23.55 19.52 14.25
CA ASP A 175 -22.64 19.06 15.29
C ASP A 175 -22.38 17.56 15.21
N GLN A 176 -23.40 16.77 14.87
CA GLN A 176 -23.25 15.33 14.57
C GLN A 176 -22.37 15.11 13.34
N PHE A 177 -22.55 15.92 12.30
CA PHE A 177 -21.69 15.85 11.11
C PHE A 177 -20.23 16.16 11.44
N LYS A 178 -19.96 17.22 12.22
CA LYS A 178 -18.61 17.55 12.71
C LYS A 178 -18.00 16.40 13.53
N GLY A 179 -18.80 15.78 14.41
CA GLY A 179 -18.38 14.62 15.20
C GLY A 179 -17.97 13.44 14.31
N PHE A 180 -18.79 13.11 13.32
CA PHE A 180 -18.51 12.09 12.32
C PHE A 180 -17.21 12.36 11.54
N VAL A 181 -17.03 13.58 11.02
CA VAL A 181 -15.82 13.97 10.27
C VAL A 181 -14.57 13.82 11.15
N GLN A 182 -14.64 14.28 12.41
CA GLN A 182 -13.53 14.11 13.34
C GLN A 182 -13.23 12.63 13.63
N ALA A 183 -14.25 11.79 13.77
CA ALA A 183 -14.08 10.35 13.97
C ALA A 183 -13.44 9.68 12.75
N ALA A 184 -13.83 10.04 11.54
CA ALA A 184 -13.24 9.56 10.29
C ALA A 184 -11.77 9.99 10.15
N HIS A 185 -11.47 11.28 10.37
CA HIS A 185 -10.11 11.80 10.29
C HIS A 185 -9.17 11.16 11.34
N LYS A 186 -9.67 10.87 12.56
CA LYS A 186 -8.90 10.10 13.57
C LYS A 186 -8.48 8.72 13.09
N LYS A 187 -9.15 8.15 12.08
CA LYS A 187 -8.82 6.86 11.45
C LYS A 187 -8.08 7.00 10.13
N GLY A 188 -7.70 8.22 9.74
CA GLY A 188 -7.04 8.49 8.45
C GLY A 188 -7.96 8.31 7.25
N VAL A 189 -9.28 8.45 7.45
CA VAL A 189 -10.29 8.36 6.39
C VAL A 189 -10.82 9.75 6.10
N PHE A 190 -10.76 10.18 4.84
CA PHE A 190 -11.28 11.46 4.39
C PHE A 190 -12.78 11.39 4.13
N VAL A 191 -13.47 12.51 4.27
CA VAL A 191 -14.92 12.61 4.02
C VAL A 191 -15.16 13.57 2.87
N VAL A 192 -15.95 13.12 1.89
CA VAL A 192 -16.46 13.90 0.77
C VAL A 192 -17.97 13.91 0.88
N LEU A 193 -18.57 15.08 0.65
CA LEU A 193 -20.02 15.24 0.65
C LEU A 193 -20.56 15.31 -0.79
N ASP A 194 -21.57 14.51 -1.08
CA ASP A 194 -22.32 14.58 -2.33
C ASP A 194 -23.31 15.75 -2.28
N LEU A 195 -23.18 16.69 -3.21
CA LEU A 195 -24.02 17.88 -3.34
C LEU A 195 -24.98 17.77 -4.54
N THR A 196 -25.43 16.55 -4.87
CA THR A 196 -26.45 16.34 -5.89
C THR A 196 -27.70 17.16 -5.57
N PRO A 197 -28.06 18.17 -6.38
CA PRO A 197 -28.98 19.22 -5.97
C PRO A 197 -30.45 18.80 -5.96
N ASN A 198 -30.85 17.86 -6.82
CA ASN A 198 -32.23 17.37 -6.90
C ASN A 198 -32.31 15.87 -6.61
N TYR A 199 -31.65 15.42 -5.53
CA TYR A 199 -31.52 13.99 -5.27
C TYR A 199 -32.86 13.29 -4.96
N LEU A 200 -33.87 14.00 -4.45
CA LEU A 200 -35.23 13.48 -4.22
C LEU A 200 -36.21 13.75 -5.37
N GLY A 201 -35.78 14.49 -6.40
CA GLY A 201 -36.67 14.94 -7.47
C GLY A 201 -37.09 13.83 -8.43
N SER A 202 -38.32 13.94 -8.91
CA SER A 202 -38.87 13.05 -9.94
C SER A 202 -38.34 13.37 -11.34
N SER A 203 -37.90 14.60 -11.56
CA SER A 203 -37.35 15.07 -12.84
C SER A 203 -35.90 14.62 -13.10
N GLY A 204 -35.27 13.96 -12.13
CA GLY A 204 -33.89 13.48 -12.18
C GLY A 204 -32.97 14.21 -11.19
N PRO A 205 -31.69 13.81 -11.10
CA PRO A 205 -30.74 14.29 -10.09
C PRO A 205 -30.34 15.77 -10.25
N TRP A 206 -30.58 16.34 -11.43
CA TRP A 206 -30.30 17.73 -11.77
C TRP A 206 -31.59 18.43 -12.19
N PHE A 207 -31.73 19.69 -11.79
CA PHE A 207 -32.85 20.52 -12.22
C PHE A 207 -32.80 20.82 -13.73
N SER A 208 -33.96 21.14 -14.30
CA SER A 208 -34.09 21.57 -15.70
C SER A 208 -33.36 22.90 -15.96
N ASN A 209 -33.10 23.19 -17.24
CA ASN A 209 -32.26 24.32 -17.69
C ASN A 209 -32.60 25.69 -17.08
N SER A 210 -33.86 25.95 -16.69
CA SER A 210 -34.27 27.22 -16.09
C SER A 210 -33.65 27.49 -14.72
N SER A 211 -33.31 26.44 -13.98
CA SER A 211 -32.86 26.53 -12.58
C SER A 211 -31.35 26.29 -12.44
N VAL A 212 -30.66 25.91 -13.52
CA VAL A 212 -29.21 25.58 -13.50
C VAL A 212 -28.38 26.75 -12.99
N THR A 213 -28.70 27.99 -13.39
CA THR A 213 -27.96 29.18 -12.95
C THR A 213 -28.10 29.43 -11.46
N ILE A 214 -29.32 29.27 -10.91
CA ILE A 214 -29.60 29.43 -9.48
C ILE A 214 -28.85 28.38 -8.67
N VAL A 215 -28.89 27.13 -9.13
CA VAL A 215 -28.20 26.01 -8.49
C VAL A 215 -26.68 26.20 -8.53
N ALA A 216 -26.13 26.66 -9.66
CA ALA A 216 -24.70 26.92 -9.81
C ALA A 216 -24.21 28.05 -8.89
N GLU A 217 -24.99 29.14 -8.75
CA GLU A 217 -24.66 30.23 -7.83
C GLU A 217 -24.67 29.75 -6.38
N ARG A 218 -25.69 29.00 -5.97
CA ARG A 218 -25.78 28.42 -4.62
C ARG A 218 -24.64 27.43 -4.34
N LEU A 219 -24.32 26.56 -5.30
CA LEU A 219 -23.19 25.63 -5.19
C LEU A 219 -21.86 26.37 -5.01
N LYS A 220 -21.67 27.49 -5.72
CA LYS A 220 -20.45 28.30 -5.59
C LYS A 220 -20.33 28.92 -4.21
N VAL A 221 -21.40 29.53 -3.69
CA VAL A 221 -21.44 30.09 -2.34
C VAL A 221 -21.12 29.02 -1.30
N SER A 222 -21.74 27.84 -1.42
CA SER A 222 -21.50 26.75 -0.49
C SER A 222 -20.10 26.16 -0.64
N ALA A 223 -19.50 26.12 -1.83
CA ALA A 223 -18.10 25.72 -2.00
C ALA A 223 -17.14 26.69 -1.30
N ASP A 224 -17.40 28.00 -1.35
CA ASP A 224 -16.59 29.04 -0.69
C ASP A 224 -16.73 28.97 0.85
N VAL A 225 -17.95 28.74 1.37
CA VAL A 225 -18.21 28.54 2.82
C VAL A 225 -17.63 27.22 3.31
N THR A 226 -17.58 26.21 2.45
CA THR A 226 -17.07 24.86 2.74
C THR A 226 -15.59 24.72 2.35
N HIS A 227 -14.79 25.75 2.64
CA HIS A 227 -13.33 25.77 2.41
C HIS A 227 -12.56 24.70 3.21
N MET A 228 -13.24 23.82 3.96
CA MET A 228 -12.66 22.78 4.81
C MET A 228 -13.08 21.34 4.45
N LEU A 229 -14.02 21.09 3.53
CA LEU A 229 -14.67 19.75 3.44
C LEU A 229 -14.99 19.19 2.05
N LEU A 230 -14.76 19.91 0.95
CA LEU A 230 -15.12 19.43 -0.39
C LEU A 230 -13.90 19.35 -1.30
N THR A 231 -13.36 18.14 -1.45
CA THR A 231 -12.40 17.84 -2.53
C THR A 231 -12.77 16.53 -3.21
N ALA A 232 -13.95 16.47 -3.80
CA ALA A 232 -14.23 15.65 -4.99
C ALA A 232 -15.68 15.91 -5.44
N VAL A 233 -15.84 16.60 -6.57
CA VAL A 233 -17.08 16.59 -7.34
C VAL A 233 -17.09 15.27 -8.11
N GLN A 234 -18.04 14.39 -7.81
CA GLN A 234 -18.23 13.12 -8.51
C GLN A 234 -18.75 13.41 -9.93
N LEU A 235 -17.85 13.48 -10.90
CA LEU A 235 -18.23 13.48 -12.32
C LEU A 235 -18.55 12.05 -12.73
N ASN A 236 -19.82 11.78 -13.04
CA ASN A 236 -20.28 10.50 -13.55
C ASN A 236 -19.47 10.13 -14.81
N VAL A 237 -18.69 9.05 -14.70
CA VAL A 237 -17.93 8.49 -15.82
C VAL A 237 -18.92 7.70 -16.70
N PRO A 238 -18.88 7.87 -18.03
CA PRO A 238 -19.80 7.18 -18.94
C PRO A 238 -19.70 5.67 -18.80
N GLU A 239 -20.86 5.00 -18.88
CA GLU A 239 -21.06 3.55 -18.82
C GLU A 239 -19.89 2.77 -19.44
N ILE A 240 -19.12 2.11 -18.58
CA ILE A 240 -18.17 1.11 -19.03
C ILE A 240 -18.99 -0.12 -19.42
N SER A 241 -19.31 -0.22 -20.71
CA SER A 241 -19.89 -1.43 -21.29
C SER A 241 -18.95 -2.61 -21.00
N VAL A 242 -19.41 -3.55 -20.16
CA VAL A 242 -18.66 -4.66 -19.51
C VAL A 242 -18.22 -5.77 -20.50
N ARG A 243 -17.99 -5.45 -21.78
CA ARG A 243 -17.32 -6.36 -22.72
C ARG A 243 -15.82 -6.08 -22.69
N GLY A 244 -15.01 -7.12 -22.44
CA GLY A 244 -13.56 -7.02 -22.24
C GLY A 244 -12.84 -6.18 -23.31
N SER A 245 -13.19 -6.36 -24.59
CA SER A 245 -12.55 -5.62 -25.69
C SER A 245 -12.94 -4.15 -25.78
N LYS A 246 -14.16 -3.78 -25.38
CA LYS A 246 -14.60 -2.37 -25.30
C LYS A 246 -13.98 -1.69 -24.08
N LEU A 247 -13.94 -2.38 -22.95
CA LEU A 247 -13.28 -1.94 -21.73
C LEU A 247 -11.81 -1.60 -21.99
N ALA A 248 -11.04 -2.53 -22.55
CA ALA A 248 -9.62 -2.33 -22.82
C ALA A 248 -9.35 -1.13 -23.74
N ARG A 249 -10.15 -0.97 -24.80
CA ARG A 249 -10.05 0.19 -25.71
C ARG A 249 -10.38 1.50 -25.01
N SER A 250 -11.41 1.51 -24.17
CA SER A 250 -11.81 2.70 -23.41
C SER A 250 -10.74 3.11 -22.41
N ILE A 251 -10.17 2.14 -21.68
CA ILE A 251 -9.05 2.37 -20.76
C ILE A 251 -7.86 2.95 -21.52
N GLN A 252 -7.45 2.33 -22.64
CA GLN A 252 -6.29 2.79 -23.40
C GLN A 252 -6.47 4.23 -23.92
N HIS A 253 -7.67 4.56 -24.40
CA HIS A 253 -8.00 5.90 -24.87
C HIS A 253 -7.99 6.95 -23.75
N LEU A 254 -8.56 6.62 -22.58
CA LEU A 254 -8.54 7.50 -21.42
C LEU A 254 -7.12 7.68 -20.89
N TYR A 255 -6.33 6.61 -20.87
CA TYR A 255 -4.94 6.63 -20.45
C TYR A 255 -4.05 7.50 -21.36
N SER A 256 -4.30 7.49 -22.68
CA SER A 256 -3.53 8.33 -23.61
C SER A 256 -3.88 9.82 -23.53
N SER A 257 -5.07 10.16 -23.00
CA SER A 257 -5.60 11.52 -23.01
C SER A 257 -5.55 12.23 -21.66
N GLN A 258 -5.56 11.47 -20.56
CA GLN A 258 -5.65 12.00 -19.19
C GLN A 258 -4.55 11.43 -18.31
N SER A 259 -4.13 12.20 -17.31
CA SER A 259 -3.26 11.68 -16.24
C SER A 259 -3.96 10.57 -15.47
N GLN A 260 -3.29 9.43 -15.28
CA GLN A 260 -3.80 8.29 -14.50
C GLN A 260 -4.34 8.70 -13.12
N MET A 261 -3.69 9.68 -12.52
CA MET A 261 -3.95 10.16 -11.15
C MET A 261 -5.22 11.00 -11.03
N ASN A 262 -5.89 11.27 -12.16
CA ASN A 262 -7.15 12.00 -12.22
C ASN A 262 -8.31 11.12 -12.72
N LEU A 263 -8.04 9.84 -13.03
CA LEU A 263 -9.08 8.90 -13.44
C LEU A 263 -9.72 8.29 -12.21
N ALA A 264 -11.04 8.10 -12.25
CA ALA A 264 -11.77 7.35 -11.26
C ALA A 264 -12.60 6.26 -11.94
N TRP A 265 -12.76 5.12 -11.28
CA TRP A 265 -13.47 3.97 -11.80
C TRP A 265 -14.60 3.60 -10.87
N ASN A 266 -15.82 3.51 -11.40
CA ASN A 266 -16.99 3.06 -10.68
C ASN A 266 -17.76 2.06 -11.54
N LEU A 267 -18.42 1.11 -10.89
CA LEU A 267 -19.37 0.21 -11.52
C LEU A 267 -20.58 0.06 -10.59
N GLY A 268 -21.72 0.57 -11.04
CA GLY A 268 -22.89 0.76 -10.19
C GLY A 268 -22.91 2.15 -9.55
N GLY A 269 -23.85 2.34 -8.65
CA GLY A 269 -24.08 3.63 -8.04
C GLY A 269 -25.49 3.80 -7.52
N ARG A 270 -25.81 5.03 -7.12
CA ARG A 270 -27.14 5.37 -6.60
C ARG A 270 -28.24 5.20 -7.67
N LEU A 271 -27.93 5.44 -8.94
CA LEU A 271 -28.91 5.41 -10.03
C LEU A 271 -28.94 4.04 -10.72
N GLU A 272 -27.77 3.41 -10.84
CA GLU A 272 -27.56 2.17 -11.57
C GLU A 272 -27.82 0.91 -10.72
N GLY A 273 -27.79 1.03 -9.38
CA GLY A 273 -27.95 -0.08 -8.45
C GLY A 273 -26.61 -0.69 -8.01
N HIS A 274 -26.68 -1.75 -7.21
CA HIS A 274 -25.49 -2.42 -6.68
C HIS A 274 -24.74 -3.20 -7.76
N MET A 275 -23.41 -3.29 -7.63
CA MET A 275 -22.55 -4.00 -8.58
C MET A 275 -23.03 -5.44 -8.83
N ALA A 276 -23.41 -6.17 -7.77
CA ALA A 276 -23.81 -7.58 -7.88
C ALA A 276 -25.10 -7.77 -8.71
N SER A 277 -26.00 -6.79 -8.72
CA SER A 277 -27.20 -6.79 -9.57
C SER A 277 -26.85 -6.60 -11.05
N LEU A 278 -25.80 -5.80 -11.33
CA LEU A 278 -25.39 -5.46 -12.69
C LEU A 278 -24.56 -6.56 -13.37
N VAL A 279 -23.61 -7.16 -12.63
CA VAL A 279 -22.68 -8.17 -13.20
C VAL A 279 -23.00 -9.60 -12.80
N GLY A 280 -23.92 -9.80 -11.85
CA GLY A 280 -24.22 -11.09 -11.26
C GLY A 280 -23.28 -11.47 -10.11
N PRO A 281 -23.74 -12.27 -9.14
CA PRO A 281 -23.01 -12.56 -7.90
C PRO A 281 -21.67 -13.28 -8.13
N ALA A 282 -21.59 -14.16 -9.14
CA ALA A 282 -20.37 -14.91 -9.45
C ALA A 282 -19.20 -14.02 -9.89
N LEU A 283 -19.49 -12.87 -10.51
CA LEU A 283 -18.47 -11.96 -11.07
C LEU A 283 -18.09 -10.80 -10.14
N VAL A 284 -18.67 -10.72 -8.93
CA VAL A 284 -18.40 -9.61 -7.99
C VAL A 284 -16.91 -9.52 -7.65
N LYS A 285 -16.28 -10.62 -7.24
CA LYS A 285 -14.85 -10.64 -6.89
C LYS A 285 -13.96 -10.27 -8.09
N LEU A 286 -14.34 -10.71 -9.29
CA LEU A 286 -13.64 -10.37 -10.52
C LEU A 286 -13.63 -8.85 -10.75
N HIS A 287 -14.80 -8.20 -10.60
CA HIS A 287 -14.91 -6.76 -10.79
C HIS A 287 -14.28 -5.95 -9.65
N GLN A 288 -14.35 -6.44 -8.40
CA GLN A 288 -13.60 -5.86 -7.29
C GLN A 288 -12.09 -5.86 -7.58
N LEU A 289 -11.55 -6.99 -8.05
CA LEU A 289 -10.14 -7.10 -8.42
C LEU A 289 -9.79 -6.16 -9.58
N LEU A 290 -10.64 -6.11 -10.61
CA LEU A 290 -10.46 -5.22 -11.76
C LEU A 290 -10.33 -3.77 -11.33
N LEU A 291 -11.34 -3.24 -10.63
CA LEU A 291 -11.35 -1.83 -10.21
C LEU A 291 -10.16 -1.50 -9.31
N LEU A 292 -9.80 -2.38 -8.37
CA LEU A 292 -8.66 -2.17 -7.48
C LEU A 292 -7.29 -2.33 -8.15
N THR A 293 -7.21 -2.92 -9.35
CA THR A 293 -5.94 -3.09 -10.09
C THR A 293 -5.82 -2.17 -11.31
N LEU A 294 -6.87 -1.44 -11.67
CA LEU A 294 -6.81 -0.39 -12.69
C LEU A 294 -6.07 0.87 -12.19
N PRO A 295 -5.42 1.63 -13.11
CA PRO A 295 -4.75 2.89 -12.79
C PRO A 295 -5.77 4.02 -12.55
N GLY A 296 -5.66 4.74 -11.43
CA GLY A 296 -6.65 5.75 -10.99
C GLY A 296 -7.47 5.29 -9.79
N THR A 297 -8.37 6.13 -9.27
CA THR A 297 -9.06 5.92 -7.99
C THR A 297 -10.30 5.03 -8.15
N PRO A 298 -10.33 3.84 -7.53
CA PRO A 298 -11.53 3.01 -7.54
C PRO A 298 -12.56 3.52 -6.53
N ILE A 299 -13.81 3.59 -6.96
CA ILE A 299 -14.96 3.99 -6.17
C ILE A 299 -15.91 2.81 -6.09
N PHE A 300 -16.31 2.45 -4.87
CA PHE A 300 -17.25 1.37 -4.61
C PHE A 300 -18.45 1.91 -3.86
N SER A 301 -19.65 1.44 -4.20
CA SER A 301 -20.85 1.75 -3.44
C SER A 301 -20.96 0.83 -2.22
N TYR A 302 -21.68 1.30 -1.21
CA TYR A 302 -22.05 0.47 -0.07
C TYR A 302 -22.68 -0.83 -0.54
N GLY A 303 -22.23 -1.97 0.02
CA GLY A 303 -22.74 -3.28 -0.35
C GLY A 303 -21.93 -3.97 -1.44
N ASP A 304 -21.15 -3.25 -2.25
CA ASP A 304 -20.34 -3.87 -3.30
C ASP A 304 -19.25 -4.77 -2.72
N GLU A 305 -18.76 -4.48 -1.51
CA GLU A 305 -17.74 -5.30 -0.84
C GLU A 305 -18.26 -6.67 -0.40
N ILE A 306 -19.56 -6.77 -0.14
CA ILE A 306 -20.23 -8.02 0.24
C ILE A 306 -20.98 -8.67 -0.93
N GLY A 307 -21.11 -7.99 -2.07
CA GLY A 307 -21.95 -8.44 -3.18
C GLY A 307 -23.44 -8.31 -2.89
N LEU A 308 -23.85 -7.21 -2.23
CA LEU A 308 -25.25 -6.91 -1.98
C LEU A 308 -26.00 -6.77 -3.30
N MET A 309 -27.14 -7.45 -3.42
CA MET A 309 -28.05 -7.31 -4.56
C MET A 309 -29.25 -6.46 -4.15
N ASP A 310 -29.87 -5.80 -5.12
CA ASP A 310 -31.04 -4.94 -4.90
C ASP A 310 -32.30 -5.77 -4.55
N GLU A 311 -32.36 -7.02 -5.01
CA GLU A 311 -33.43 -7.97 -4.67
C GLU A 311 -32.99 -8.93 -3.56
N VAL A 312 -33.85 -9.11 -2.55
CA VAL A 312 -33.56 -9.92 -1.36
C VAL A 312 -33.60 -11.41 -1.68
N ARG A 313 -32.48 -12.11 -1.47
CA ARG A 313 -32.41 -13.57 -1.44
C ARG A 313 -31.85 -14.07 -0.08
N THR A 314 -32.03 -15.38 0.14
CA THR A 314 -32.13 -16.09 1.44
C THR A 314 -30.83 -16.17 2.28
N SER A 315 -30.96 -16.68 3.51
CA SER A 315 -29.92 -16.85 4.55
C SER A 315 -28.60 -17.56 4.15
N GLU A 316 -28.56 -18.28 3.03
CA GLU A 316 -27.36 -19.02 2.56
C GLU A 316 -26.20 -18.07 2.15
N GLU A 317 -26.49 -16.78 1.97
CA GLU A 317 -25.55 -15.76 1.47
C GLU A 317 -24.53 -15.24 2.51
N ARG A 318 -24.68 -15.54 3.81
CA ARG A 318 -23.83 -14.89 4.83
C ARG A 318 -22.35 -15.30 4.72
N ALA A 319 -22.07 -16.57 4.42
CA ALA A 319 -20.70 -17.07 4.27
C ALA A 319 -20.04 -16.52 3.00
N GLU A 320 -20.80 -16.41 1.91
CA GLU A 320 -20.35 -15.83 0.64
C GLU A 320 -20.05 -14.33 0.80
N ARG A 321 -20.95 -13.57 1.43
CA ARG A 321 -20.75 -12.16 1.77
C ARG A 321 -19.48 -11.92 2.59
N LEU A 322 -19.22 -12.77 3.60
CA LEU A 322 -17.98 -12.70 4.38
C LEU A 322 -16.74 -12.99 3.53
N THR A 323 -16.85 -13.91 2.56
CA THR A 323 -15.75 -14.25 1.65
C THR A 323 -15.47 -13.10 0.68
N CYS A 324 -16.50 -12.48 0.10
CA CYS A 324 -16.38 -11.28 -0.72
C CYS A 324 -15.75 -10.13 0.07
N ARG A 325 -16.23 -9.88 1.31
CA ARG A 325 -15.68 -8.81 2.16
C ARG A 325 -14.22 -9.02 2.49
N ARG A 326 -13.81 -10.25 2.82
CA ARG A 326 -12.40 -10.59 3.05
C ARG A 326 -11.56 -10.37 1.79
N PHE A 327 -12.05 -10.86 0.65
CA PHE A 327 -11.36 -10.67 -0.64
C PHE A 327 -11.17 -9.18 -0.93
N PHE A 328 -12.22 -8.37 -0.85
CA PHE A 328 -12.18 -6.92 -1.01
C PHE A 328 -11.17 -6.26 -0.08
N SER A 329 -11.23 -6.58 1.22
CA SER A 329 -10.30 -6.02 2.22
C SER A 329 -8.85 -6.36 1.92
N THR A 330 -8.56 -7.60 1.49
CA THR A 330 -7.20 -8.03 1.15
C THR A 330 -6.67 -7.31 -0.09
N VAL A 331 -7.47 -7.19 -1.15
CA VAL A 331 -7.06 -6.49 -2.38
C VAL A 331 -6.88 -4.99 -2.11
N SER A 332 -7.78 -4.39 -1.32
CA SER A 332 -7.70 -2.99 -0.89
C SER A 332 -6.43 -2.72 -0.07
N GLU A 333 -6.09 -3.61 0.86
CA GLU A 333 -4.84 -3.54 1.62
C GLU A 333 -3.59 -3.67 0.74
N LEU A 334 -3.61 -4.61 -0.21
CA LEU A 334 -2.53 -4.81 -1.16
C LEU A 334 -2.30 -3.54 -1.99
N ARG A 335 -3.39 -2.97 -2.55
CA ARG A 335 -3.31 -1.72 -3.30
C ARG A 335 -2.70 -0.59 -2.47
N GLY A 336 -3.11 -0.43 -1.21
CA GLY A 336 -2.59 0.63 -0.33
C GLY A 336 -1.10 0.47 0.05
N LYS A 337 -0.49 -0.71 -0.14
CA LYS A 337 0.92 -0.98 0.16
C LYS A 337 1.82 -0.96 -1.07
N GLU A 338 1.29 -1.42 -2.21
CA GLU A 338 2.07 -1.68 -3.41
C GLU A 338 2.11 -0.48 -4.36
N ARG A 339 3.30 0.11 -4.53
CA ARG A 339 3.52 1.26 -5.43
C ARG A 339 3.16 0.96 -6.88
N SER A 340 3.40 -0.27 -7.33
CA SER A 340 3.02 -0.73 -8.67
C SER A 340 1.51 -0.69 -8.89
N LEU A 341 0.69 -0.97 -7.87
CA LEU A 341 -0.77 -0.89 -7.99
C LEU A 341 -1.30 0.54 -7.83
N LEU A 342 -0.63 1.39 -7.04
CA LEU A 342 -1.01 2.80 -6.88
C LEU A 342 -0.65 3.63 -8.12
N PHE A 343 0.64 3.64 -8.49
CA PHE A 343 1.21 4.57 -9.47
C PHE A 343 1.81 3.88 -10.69
N GLY A 344 1.84 2.54 -10.69
CA GLY A 344 2.46 1.78 -11.77
C GLY A 344 1.80 2.02 -13.12
N ASP A 345 2.63 2.02 -14.14
CA ASP A 345 2.25 2.14 -15.54
C ASP A 345 1.36 0.96 -15.94
N PHE A 346 0.36 1.23 -16.77
CA PHE A 346 -0.54 0.22 -17.31
C PHE A 346 -0.05 -0.24 -18.69
N ILE A 347 0.24 -1.53 -18.83
CA ILE A 347 0.67 -2.12 -20.10
C ILE A 347 -0.30 -3.24 -20.46
N LEU A 348 -1.09 -3.03 -21.51
CA LEU A 348 -2.00 -4.04 -22.03
C LEU A 348 -1.21 -5.17 -22.71
N LEU A 349 -1.45 -6.42 -22.31
CA LEU A 349 -0.76 -7.60 -22.86
C LEU A 349 -1.65 -8.45 -23.75
N PHE A 350 -2.90 -8.67 -23.32
CA PHE A 350 -3.85 -9.53 -24.02
C PHE A 350 -5.24 -8.91 -23.94
N ASN A 351 -5.97 -8.98 -25.05
CA ASN A 351 -7.30 -8.42 -25.14
C ASN A 351 -8.16 -9.27 -26.09
N SER A 352 -9.29 -9.75 -25.58
CA SER A 352 -10.31 -10.49 -26.34
C SER A 352 -11.71 -9.95 -25.99
N SER A 353 -12.76 -10.50 -26.60
CA SER A 353 -14.15 -10.17 -26.26
C SER A 353 -14.50 -10.48 -24.80
N SER A 354 -13.93 -11.57 -24.27
CA SER A 354 -14.25 -12.14 -22.96
C SER A 354 -13.05 -12.24 -22.01
N SER A 355 -11.86 -11.80 -22.39
CA SER A 355 -10.68 -11.89 -21.52
C SER A 355 -9.74 -10.70 -21.68
N LEU A 356 -9.02 -10.38 -20.61
CA LEU A 356 -8.12 -9.23 -20.53
C LEU A 356 -6.92 -9.60 -19.66
N ALA A 357 -5.72 -9.19 -20.08
CA ALA A 357 -4.53 -9.24 -19.25
C ALA A 357 -3.69 -7.97 -19.42
N TYR A 358 -3.21 -7.44 -18.31
CA TYR A 358 -2.33 -6.26 -18.31
C TYR A 358 -1.35 -6.28 -17.14
N LEU A 359 -0.25 -5.53 -17.30
CA LEU A 359 0.76 -5.33 -16.27
C LEU A 359 0.56 -4.00 -15.56
N ARG A 360 0.93 -4.01 -14.27
CA ARG A 360 1.18 -2.84 -13.45
C ARG A 360 2.65 -2.85 -13.04
N VAL A 361 3.41 -1.88 -13.55
CA VAL A 361 4.87 -1.82 -13.39
C VAL A 361 5.28 -0.49 -12.79
N TRP A 362 6.09 -0.51 -11.74
CA TRP A 362 6.67 0.71 -11.16
C TRP A 362 8.13 0.51 -10.81
N ASP A 363 9.03 1.20 -11.52
CA ASP A 363 10.46 1.29 -11.22
C ASP A 363 11.08 -0.08 -10.84
N GLN A 364 11.78 -0.17 -9.71
CA GLN A 364 12.43 -1.39 -9.20
C GLN A 364 11.53 -2.20 -8.25
N ASN A 365 10.22 -1.91 -8.19
CA ASN A 365 9.28 -2.62 -7.32
C ASN A 365 8.81 -3.95 -7.92
N GLU A 366 8.15 -4.78 -7.10
CA GLU A 366 7.43 -5.97 -7.58
C GLU A 366 6.43 -5.58 -8.68
N ARG A 367 6.40 -6.37 -9.75
CA ARG A 367 5.50 -6.15 -10.89
C ARG A 367 4.28 -7.05 -10.74
N TYR A 368 3.13 -6.55 -11.16
CA TYR A 368 1.86 -7.25 -11.03
C TYR A 368 1.25 -7.51 -12.40
N LEU A 369 0.74 -8.71 -12.60
CA LEU A 369 0.00 -9.14 -13.78
C LEU A 369 -1.44 -9.44 -13.36
N ALA A 370 -2.37 -8.64 -13.84
CA ALA A 370 -3.80 -8.82 -13.60
C ALA A 370 -4.44 -9.49 -14.81
N THR A 371 -5.15 -10.60 -14.58
CA THR A 371 -5.76 -11.41 -15.64
C THR A 371 -7.22 -11.71 -15.33
N PHE A 372 -8.07 -11.65 -16.36
CA PHE A 372 -9.51 -11.69 -16.22
C PHE A 372 -10.13 -12.54 -17.33
N ASN A 373 -11.07 -13.41 -16.97
CA ASN A 373 -11.95 -14.11 -17.90
C ASN A 373 -13.42 -13.89 -17.50
N TRP A 374 -14.17 -13.16 -18.33
CA TRP A 374 -15.61 -12.92 -18.17
C TRP A 374 -16.48 -14.00 -18.85
N ALA A 375 -15.89 -14.97 -19.55
CA ALA A 375 -16.68 -16.04 -20.16
C ALA A 375 -17.40 -16.85 -19.06
N ALA A 376 -18.67 -17.17 -19.29
CA ALA A 376 -19.50 -17.90 -18.32
C ALA A 376 -19.25 -19.41 -18.32
N GLU A 377 -18.85 -19.97 -19.46
CA GLU A 377 -18.69 -21.42 -19.65
C GLU A 377 -17.34 -21.83 -20.23
N GLU A 378 -16.62 -20.91 -20.87
CA GLU A 378 -15.38 -21.21 -21.57
C GLU A 378 -14.15 -20.81 -20.75
N SER A 379 -13.17 -21.72 -20.71
CA SER A 379 -11.84 -21.41 -20.19
C SER A 379 -11.03 -20.62 -21.23
N ALA A 380 -10.37 -19.56 -20.80
CA ALA A 380 -9.51 -18.74 -21.64
C ALA A 380 -8.04 -19.17 -21.52
N VAL A 381 -7.37 -19.32 -22.65
CA VAL A 381 -5.90 -19.47 -22.71
C VAL A 381 -5.32 -18.11 -23.11
N LEU A 382 -4.55 -17.51 -22.20
CA LEU A 382 -3.97 -16.19 -22.39
C LEU A 382 -2.56 -16.33 -23.00
N GLN A 383 -2.42 -15.96 -24.27
CA GLN A 383 -1.12 -15.88 -24.93
C GLN A 383 -0.46 -14.54 -24.61
N LEU A 384 0.36 -14.53 -23.56
CA LEU A 384 1.03 -13.32 -23.08
C LEU A 384 2.41 -13.19 -23.74
N SER A 385 2.73 -12.03 -24.30
CA SER A 385 4.07 -11.74 -24.82
C SER A 385 4.50 -10.33 -24.45
N HIS A 386 5.63 -10.22 -23.75
CA HIS A 386 6.27 -8.94 -23.40
C HIS A 386 7.70 -9.20 -22.93
N THR A 387 8.62 -8.27 -23.20
CA THR A 387 10.05 -8.39 -22.86
C THR A 387 10.32 -8.51 -21.36
N VAL A 388 9.40 -7.98 -20.55
CA VAL A 388 9.46 -7.94 -19.09
C VAL A 388 8.93 -9.22 -18.43
N LEU A 389 8.16 -10.03 -19.15
CA LEU A 389 7.49 -11.18 -18.54
C LEU A 389 8.49 -12.32 -18.30
N PRO A 390 8.62 -12.81 -17.06
CA PRO A 390 9.34 -14.04 -16.78
C PRO A 390 8.54 -15.27 -17.27
N PRO A 391 9.16 -16.46 -17.35
CA PRO A 391 8.44 -17.69 -17.65
C PRO A 391 7.43 -18.08 -16.56
N THR A 392 7.69 -17.71 -15.30
CA THR A 392 6.82 -18.04 -14.16
C THR A 392 6.52 -16.84 -13.28
N ALA A 393 5.36 -16.83 -12.65
CA ALA A 393 4.97 -15.83 -11.65
C ALA A 393 4.24 -16.48 -10.47
N VAL A 394 4.21 -15.77 -9.35
CA VAL A 394 3.58 -16.23 -8.11
C VAL A 394 2.16 -15.70 -8.02
N VAL A 395 1.18 -16.55 -7.67
CA VAL A 395 -0.20 -16.15 -7.45
C VAL A 395 -0.32 -15.37 -6.15
N VAL A 396 -0.76 -14.10 -6.22
CA VAL A 396 -1.05 -13.29 -5.03
C VAL A 396 -2.49 -13.54 -4.58
N LEU A 397 -3.42 -13.42 -5.53
CA LEU A 397 -4.85 -13.56 -5.31
C LEU A 397 -5.49 -14.24 -6.52
N SER A 398 -6.46 -15.11 -6.27
CA SER A 398 -7.35 -15.66 -7.30
C SER A 398 -8.79 -15.62 -6.81
N THR A 399 -9.74 -15.41 -7.71
CA THR A 399 -11.16 -15.55 -7.40
C THR A 399 -11.54 -17.01 -7.10
N ASN A 400 -10.79 -17.97 -7.67
CA ASN A 400 -10.92 -19.40 -7.41
C ASN A 400 -9.62 -19.95 -6.79
N SER A 401 -9.62 -20.08 -5.47
CA SER A 401 -8.45 -20.57 -4.72
C SER A 401 -8.17 -22.07 -4.91
N SER A 402 -9.10 -22.83 -5.47
CA SER A 402 -8.92 -24.27 -5.70
C SER A 402 -8.10 -24.56 -6.96
N THR A 403 -8.25 -23.74 -8.00
CA THR A 403 -7.50 -23.84 -9.26
C THR A 403 -6.15 -23.14 -9.16
N MET A 404 -6.11 -21.97 -8.52
CA MET A 404 -4.90 -21.16 -8.37
C MET A 404 -4.74 -20.74 -6.90
N PRO A 405 -4.15 -21.62 -6.06
CA PRO A 405 -3.93 -21.28 -4.66
C PRO A 405 -2.92 -20.13 -4.52
N ALA A 406 -3.11 -19.28 -3.51
CA ALA A 406 -2.17 -18.21 -3.19
C ALA A 406 -0.76 -18.78 -2.93
N ASP A 407 0.27 -18.02 -3.30
CA ASP A 407 1.69 -18.34 -3.20
C ASP A 407 2.18 -19.51 -4.08
N SER A 408 1.31 -20.06 -4.94
CA SER A 408 1.73 -21.04 -5.94
C SER A 408 2.40 -20.38 -7.14
N SER A 409 3.35 -21.09 -7.77
CA SER A 409 4.01 -20.65 -9.01
C SER A 409 3.25 -21.16 -10.23
N VAL A 410 3.03 -20.28 -11.20
CA VAL A 410 2.29 -20.57 -12.43
C VAL A 410 3.13 -20.21 -13.65
N ASP A 411 3.06 -21.04 -14.69
CA ASP A 411 3.69 -20.81 -15.98
C ASP A 411 2.88 -19.79 -16.81
N LEU A 412 3.53 -18.72 -17.23
CA LEU A 412 2.91 -17.63 -17.98
C LEU A 412 2.81 -17.91 -19.49
N THR A 413 3.54 -18.90 -20.00
CA THR A 413 3.53 -19.24 -21.44
C THR A 413 2.19 -19.81 -21.90
N ASN A 414 1.50 -20.52 -21.01
CA ASN A 414 0.19 -21.14 -21.27
C ASN A 414 -0.76 -20.90 -20.10
N LEU A 415 -0.88 -19.65 -19.66
CA LEU A 415 -1.76 -19.29 -18.56
C LEU A 415 -3.23 -19.58 -18.92
N ARG A 416 -3.88 -20.44 -18.14
CA ARG A 416 -5.29 -20.80 -18.30
C ARG A 416 -6.13 -20.22 -17.17
N LEU A 417 -7.25 -19.61 -17.52
CA LEU A 417 -8.26 -19.15 -16.58
C LEU A 417 -9.58 -19.88 -16.86
N GLY A 418 -10.22 -20.38 -15.82
CA GLY A 418 -11.59 -20.91 -15.87
C GLY A 418 -12.63 -19.81 -16.13
N PRO A 419 -13.91 -20.20 -16.31
CA PRO A 419 -14.99 -19.26 -16.51
C PRO A 419 -15.20 -18.36 -15.29
N GLY A 420 -15.37 -17.05 -15.50
CA GLY A 420 -15.51 -16.05 -14.43
C GLY A 420 -14.28 -15.92 -13.52
N GLU A 421 -13.14 -16.50 -13.89
CA GLU A 421 -11.94 -16.51 -13.07
C GLU A 421 -11.09 -15.25 -13.32
N ALA A 422 -10.51 -14.72 -12.25
CA ALA A 422 -9.51 -13.68 -12.33
C ALA A 422 -8.40 -13.92 -11.32
N ALA A 423 -7.18 -13.60 -11.72
CA ALA A 423 -6.00 -13.80 -10.91
C ALA A 423 -5.11 -12.55 -10.96
N LEU A 424 -4.47 -12.29 -9.82
CA LEU A 424 -3.40 -11.32 -9.69
C LEU A 424 -2.12 -12.07 -9.38
N LEU A 425 -1.18 -11.99 -10.31
CA LEU A 425 0.12 -12.64 -10.23
C LEU A 425 1.19 -11.57 -9.96
N LYS A 426 2.26 -11.94 -9.27
CA LYS A 426 3.42 -11.07 -9.05
C LYS A 426 4.73 -11.71 -9.44
N PHE A 427 5.69 -10.88 -9.79
CA PHE A 427 7.05 -11.29 -10.09
C PHE A 427 8.04 -10.15 -9.81
N PRO A 428 9.32 -10.46 -9.50
CA PRO A 428 10.29 -9.44 -9.13
C PRO A 428 10.73 -8.59 -10.33
N TYR A 429 11.27 -7.41 -10.04
CA TYR A 429 11.99 -6.61 -11.02
C TYR A 429 13.29 -7.32 -11.42
N THR A 430 13.44 -7.66 -12.69
CA THR A 430 14.69 -8.11 -13.29
C THR A 430 15.43 -6.91 -13.86
N GLY A 431 16.68 -6.72 -13.39
CA GLY A 431 17.61 -5.61 -13.67
C GLY A 431 17.67 -5.14 -15.10
#